data_AF-A0A7J4LYN4-F1
#
_entry.id   AF-A0A7J4LYN4-F1
#
_cell.length_a   1.000
_cell.length_b   1.000
_cell.length_c   1.000
_cell.angle_alpha   90.00
_cell.angle_beta   90.00
_cell.angle_gamma   90.00
#
_symmetry.space_group_name_H-M   'P 1'
#
loop_
_entity.id
_entity.type
_entity.pdbx_description
1 polymer ?
#
loop_
_entity_poly.entity_id
_entity_poly.type
_entity_poly.pdbx_seq_one_letter_code
_entity_poly.pdbx_strand_id
1 'polypeptide(L)'
;LLIEASKQKVEVRIVHSNSIITAAIGESGLDFYRFGKVCTIPRWSLNYRPVSFYETIHNNLTNDAHSLILLDYDSKSESTISIKEAVATLEEAEKTYRKGIVRDDSYIMILHNISAKDSKLAYVRIKEAKEMALGGMNVLIIHSGLSDIEKETMDALVSK
;
A
#
# COMPACT_ATOMS: atom_id res chain seq x y z
N LEU A 1 5.85 2.99 -24.10
CA LEU A 1 7.12 2.38 -24.51
C LEU A 1 6.92 1.26 -25.54
N LEU A 2 6.33 0.12 -25.18
CA LEU A 2 6.14 -1.01 -26.11
C LEU A 2 5.38 -0.63 -27.40
N ILE A 3 4.28 0.11 -27.26
CA ILE A 3 3.50 0.60 -28.41
C ILE A 3 4.36 1.48 -29.33
N GLU A 4 5.22 2.33 -28.75
CA GLU A 4 6.05 3.26 -29.51
C GLU A 4 7.17 2.52 -30.25
N ALA A 5 7.83 1.57 -29.58
CA ALA A 5 8.83 0.70 -30.21
C ALA A 5 8.23 -0.11 -31.36
N SER A 6 7.00 -0.62 -31.19
CA SER A 6 6.26 -1.31 -32.25
C SER A 6 5.99 -0.41 -33.46
N LYS A 7 5.53 0.83 -33.25
CA LYS A 7 5.33 1.81 -34.35
C LYS A 7 6.63 2.10 -35.10
N GLN A 8 7.75 2.15 -34.39
CA GLN A 8 9.07 2.40 -34.96
C GLN A 8 9.76 1.13 -35.49
N LYS A 9 9.09 -0.03 -35.45
CA LYS A 9 9.64 -1.35 -35.83
C LYS A 9 10.96 -1.69 -35.12
N VAL A 10 11.11 -1.24 -33.89
CA VAL A 10 12.23 -1.58 -33.01
C VAL A 10 11.91 -2.91 -32.32
N GLU A 11 12.81 -3.88 -32.43
CA GLU A 11 12.69 -5.16 -31.73
C GLU A 11 12.81 -4.95 -30.21
N VAL A 12 11.88 -5.51 -29.44
CA VAL A 12 11.86 -5.40 -27.98
C VAL A 12 11.90 -6.78 -27.36
N ARG A 13 12.79 -6.96 -26.38
CA ARG A 13 12.83 -8.11 -25.49
C ARG A 13 12.53 -7.67 -24.06
N ILE A 14 11.61 -8.36 -23.39
CA ILE A 14 11.29 -8.12 -21.97
C ILE A 14 12.15 -9.03 -21.09
N VAL A 15 12.82 -8.44 -20.10
CA VAL A 15 13.57 -9.15 -19.06
C VAL A 15 12.88 -8.87 -17.73
N HIS A 16 12.44 -9.93 -17.05
CA HIS A 16 11.71 -9.81 -15.78
C HIS A 16 12.67 -9.63 -14.60
N SER A 17 12.20 -8.96 -13.55
CA SER A 17 12.89 -8.79 -12.27
C SER A 17 11.87 -8.89 -11.12
N ASN A 18 12.34 -8.73 -9.89
CA ASN A 18 11.48 -8.53 -8.73
C ASN A 18 10.61 -7.27 -8.85
N SER A 19 9.43 -7.32 -8.26
CA SER A 19 8.48 -6.20 -8.16
C SER A 19 8.09 -6.01 -6.71
N ILE A 20 7.90 -4.76 -6.30
CA ILE A 20 7.34 -4.44 -4.97
C ILE A 20 5.96 -5.09 -4.78
N ILE A 21 5.19 -5.32 -5.85
CA ILE A 21 3.89 -5.99 -5.76
C ILE A 21 4.05 -7.41 -5.23
N THR A 22 4.90 -8.21 -5.87
CA THR A 22 5.12 -9.61 -5.48
C THR A 22 5.87 -9.71 -4.16
N ALA A 23 6.85 -8.83 -3.94
CA ALA A 23 7.64 -8.84 -2.71
C ALA A 23 6.79 -8.45 -1.50
N ALA A 24 6.00 -7.38 -1.59
CA ALA A 24 5.17 -6.93 -0.48
C ALA A 24 4.09 -7.95 -0.11
N ILE A 25 3.46 -8.57 -1.11
CA ILE A 25 2.49 -9.65 -0.87
C ILE A 25 3.18 -10.84 -0.19
N GLY A 26 4.34 -11.29 -0.70
CA GLY A 26 5.06 -12.42 -0.12
C GLY A 26 5.57 -12.18 1.31
N GLU A 27 6.03 -10.97 1.61
CA GLU A 27 6.53 -10.58 2.94
C GLU A 27 5.40 -10.30 3.94
N SER A 28 4.17 -10.05 3.47
CA SER A 28 3.04 -9.69 4.35
C SER A 28 2.57 -10.84 5.24
N GLY A 29 2.82 -12.09 4.84
CA GLY A 29 2.25 -13.27 5.50
C GLY A 29 0.73 -13.43 5.31
N LEU A 30 0.13 -12.62 4.43
CA LEU A 30 -1.27 -12.75 4.02
C LEU A 30 -1.41 -13.67 2.81
N ASP A 31 -2.58 -14.27 2.63
CA ASP A 31 -2.88 -15.12 1.49
C ASP A 31 -2.86 -14.29 0.19
N PHE A 32 -1.91 -14.60 -0.69
CA PHE A 32 -1.72 -13.90 -1.95
C PHE A 32 -2.93 -14.01 -2.90
N TYR A 33 -3.74 -15.06 -2.77
CA TYR A 33 -4.98 -15.20 -3.55
C TYR A 33 -6.09 -14.25 -3.09
N ARG A 34 -5.97 -13.71 -1.88
CA ARG A 34 -6.96 -12.81 -1.28
C ARG A 34 -6.60 -11.34 -1.50
N PHE A 35 -5.64 -11.02 -2.36
CA PHE A 35 -5.39 -9.62 -2.76
C PHE A 35 -6.33 -9.19 -3.89
N GLY A 36 -7.01 -8.07 -3.66
CA GLY A 36 -7.87 -7.42 -4.63
C GLY A 36 -7.10 -6.48 -5.56
N LYS A 37 -7.81 -5.49 -6.10
CA LYS A 37 -7.22 -4.52 -7.01
C LYS A 37 -6.20 -3.63 -6.28
N VAL A 38 -4.99 -3.53 -6.82
CA VAL A 38 -3.95 -2.61 -6.33
C VAL A 38 -4.35 -1.17 -6.64
N CYS A 39 -4.11 -0.26 -5.70
CA CYS A 39 -4.33 1.18 -5.89
C CYS A 39 -3.14 2.02 -5.42
N THR A 40 -3.14 3.30 -5.75
CA THR A 40 -2.10 4.25 -5.34
C THR A 40 -2.74 5.42 -4.59
N ILE A 41 -2.19 5.78 -3.42
CA ILE A 41 -2.50 7.07 -2.77
C ILE A 41 -1.60 8.13 -3.41
N PRO A 42 -2.18 9.08 -4.18
CA PRO A 42 -1.40 10.14 -4.80
C PRO A 42 -1.12 11.25 -3.77
N ARG A 43 -0.10 12.07 -4.03
CA ARG A 43 0.10 13.29 -3.26
C ARG A 43 -1.06 14.26 -3.52
N TRP A 44 -1.82 14.58 -2.49
CA TRP A 44 -2.87 15.59 -2.57
C TRP A 44 -2.27 17.01 -2.61
N SER A 45 -2.88 17.86 -3.42
CA SER A 45 -2.58 19.29 -3.49
C SER A 45 -3.88 20.10 -3.42
N LEU A 46 -3.78 21.43 -3.45
CA LEU A 46 -4.96 22.31 -3.36
C LEU A 46 -6.00 22.03 -4.45
N ASN A 47 -5.54 21.74 -5.68
CA ASN A 47 -6.40 21.58 -6.86
C ASN A 47 -6.54 20.13 -7.33
N TYR A 48 -5.90 19.18 -6.63
CA TYR A 48 -5.89 17.78 -7.04
C TYR A 48 -5.97 16.87 -5.81
N ARG A 49 -7.17 16.33 -5.57
CA ARG A 49 -7.51 15.45 -4.43
C ARG A 49 -8.34 14.25 -4.90
N PRO A 50 -7.80 13.38 -5.77
CA PRO A 50 -8.52 12.21 -6.25
C PRO A 50 -8.73 11.20 -5.12
N VAL A 51 -9.84 10.46 -5.18
CA VAL A 51 -10.31 9.56 -4.10
C VAL A 51 -10.53 8.11 -4.58
N SER A 52 -10.17 7.81 -5.83
CA SER A 52 -10.38 6.49 -6.44
C SER A 52 -9.66 5.36 -5.70
N PHE A 53 -8.57 5.65 -4.99
CA PHE A 53 -7.88 4.70 -4.13
C PHE A 53 -8.79 4.24 -2.99
N TYR A 54 -9.52 5.16 -2.36
CA TYR A 54 -10.41 4.87 -1.24
C TYR A 54 -11.60 4.00 -1.67
N GLU A 55 -12.17 4.31 -2.85
CA GLU A 55 -13.17 3.47 -3.49
C GLU A 55 -12.65 2.06 -3.80
N THR A 56 -11.40 1.96 -4.26
CA THR A 56 -10.77 0.67 -4.56
C THR A 56 -10.58 -0.16 -3.29
N ILE A 57 -10.08 0.45 -2.21
CA ILE A 57 -9.89 -0.22 -0.91
C ILE A 57 -11.25 -0.72 -0.38
N HIS A 58 -12.28 0.13 -0.41
CA HIS A 58 -13.62 -0.26 0.01
C HIS A 58 -14.16 -1.45 -0.80
N ASN A 59 -13.99 -1.43 -2.12
CA ASN A 59 -14.46 -2.51 -2.98
C ASN A 59 -13.70 -3.81 -2.72
N ASN A 60 -12.39 -3.74 -2.45
CA ASN A 60 -11.64 -4.93 -2.04
C ASN A 60 -12.19 -5.49 -0.71
N LEU A 61 -12.36 -4.64 0.31
CA LEU A 61 -12.86 -5.05 1.62
C LEU A 61 -14.26 -5.68 1.56
N THR A 62 -15.16 -5.10 0.75
CA THR A 62 -16.52 -5.65 0.56
C THR A 62 -16.54 -6.99 -0.16
N ASN A 63 -15.49 -7.32 -0.92
CA ASN A 63 -15.28 -8.62 -1.56
C ASN A 63 -14.35 -9.53 -0.77
N ASP A 64 -14.16 -9.26 0.53
CA ASP A 64 -13.26 -10.00 1.42
C ASP A 64 -11.81 -10.11 0.91
N ALA A 65 -11.35 -9.08 0.21
CA ALA A 65 -10.01 -8.99 -0.36
C ALA A 65 -9.14 -7.92 0.31
N HIS A 66 -7.86 -8.23 0.48
CA HIS A 66 -6.81 -7.33 0.94
C HIS A 66 -6.45 -6.30 -0.13
N SER A 67 -5.97 -5.15 0.31
CA SER A 67 -5.56 -4.06 -0.57
C SER A 67 -4.06 -3.81 -0.43
N LEU A 68 -3.30 -4.07 -1.50
CA LEU A 68 -1.97 -3.50 -1.64
C LEU A 68 -2.11 -2.06 -2.15
N ILE A 69 -1.53 -1.13 -1.40
CA ILE A 69 -1.66 0.29 -1.62
C ILE A 69 -0.26 0.87 -1.85
N LEU A 70 -0.01 1.27 -3.08
CA LEU A 70 1.20 1.99 -3.47
C LEU A 70 1.10 3.45 -3.02
N LEU A 71 2.25 4.08 -2.80
CA LEU A 71 2.35 5.48 -2.45
C LEU A 71 3.01 6.25 -3.59
N ASP A 72 2.54 7.48 -3.84
CA ASP A 72 3.09 8.34 -4.88
C ASP A 72 4.59 8.54 -4.70
N TYR A 73 5.36 8.47 -5.78
CA TYR A 73 6.81 8.60 -5.75
C TYR A 73 7.24 10.01 -6.13
N ASP A 74 8.12 10.60 -5.33
CA ASP A 74 8.75 11.87 -5.60
C ASP A 74 10.19 11.65 -6.07
N SER A 75 10.45 11.97 -7.33
CA SER A 75 11.76 11.84 -7.94
C SER A 75 12.81 12.80 -7.38
N LYS A 76 12.40 13.91 -6.73
CA LYS A 76 13.34 14.88 -6.17
C LYS A 76 13.87 14.42 -4.81
N SER A 77 13.02 13.82 -4.01
CA SER A 77 13.37 13.29 -2.68
C SER A 77 13.69 11.80 -2.70
N GLU A 78 13.65 11.16 -3.87
CA GLU A 78 13.85 9.72 -4.09
C GLU A 78 13.08 8.85 -3.09
N SER A 79 11.84 9.25 -2.81
CA SER A 79 11.01 8.64 -1.77
C SER A 79 9.55 8.72 -2.12
N THR A 80 8.74 7.85 -1.52
CA THR A 80 7.30 7.98 -1.60
C THR A 80 6.81 9.13 -0.72
N ILE A 81 5.54 9.53 -0.87
CA ILE A 81 4.86 10.28 0.19
C ILE A 81 5.05 9.59 1.53
N SER A 82 5.15 10.38 2.60
CA SER A 82 5.35 9.84 3.94
C SER A 82 4.13 9.03 4.40
N ILE A 83 4.35 8.10 5.32
CA ILE A 83 3.27 7.34 5.97
C ILE A 83 2.24 8.30 6.59
N LYS A 84 2.73 9.36 7.24
CA LYS A 84 1.91 10.40 7.84
C LYS A 84 0.99 11.08 6.82
N GLU A 85 1.52 11.49 5.66
CA GLU A 85 0.72 12.09 4.59
C GLU A 85 -0.30 11.10 4.03
N ALA A 86 0.09 9.84 3.81
CA ALA A 86 -0.80 8.81 3.29
C ALA A 86 -1.96 8.51 4.25
N VAL A 87 -1.67 8.39 5.55
CA VAL A 87 -2.68 8.19 6.60
C VAL A 87 -3.60 9.41 6.71
N ALA A 88 -3.06 10.63 6.70
CA ALA A 88 -3.89 11.85 6.71
C ALA A 88 -4.84 11.90 5.50
N THR A 89 -4.37 11.47 4.34
CA THR A 89 -5.17 11.39 3.11
C THR A 89 -6.29 10.36 3.23
N LEU A 90 -6.01 9.18 3.82
CA LEU A 90 -7.01 8.16 4.14
C LEU A 90 -8.05 8.67 5.15
N GLU A 91 -7.63 9.36 6.21
CA GLU A 91 -8.52 9.94 7.23
C GLU A 91 -9.42 11.04 6.65
N GLU A 92 -8.89 11.91 5.78
CA GLU A 92 -9.68 12.96 5.13
C GLU A 92 -10.71 12.34 4.18
N ALA A 93 -10.35 11.31 3.42
CA ALA A 93 -11.31 10.55 2.61
C ALA A 93 -12.39 9.87 3.49
N GLU A 94 -12.01 9.27 4.62
CA GLU A 94 -12.96 8.68 5.56
C GLU A 94 -13.96 9.72 6.11
N LYS A 95 -13.50 10.92 6.49
CA LYS A 95 -14.38 11.99 6.96
C LYS A 95 -15.44 12.38 5.93
N THR A 96 -15.07 12.38 4.65
CA THR A 96 -15.97 12.74 3.55
C THR A 96 -16.90 11.61 3.15
N TYR A 97 -16.40 10.39 2.95
CA TYR A 97 -17.15 9.29 2.33
C TYR A 97 -17.67 8.24 3.32
N ARG A 98 -17.13 8.18 4.54
CA ARG A 98 -17.63 7.40 5.67
C ARG A 98 -17.90 5.93 5.36
N LYS A 99 -16.94 5.26 4.72
CA LYS A 99 -17.05 3.84 4.36
C LYS A 99 -16.50 2.89 5.42
N GLY A 100 -16.03 3.41 6.55
CA GLY A 100 -15.59 2.62 7.71
C GLY A 100 -14.28 1.87 7.48
N ILE A 101 -13.44 2.33 6.55
CA ILE A 101 -12.12 1.79 6.24
C ILE A 101 -11.15 2.19 7.34
N VAL A 102 -11.18 3.46 7.74
CA VAL A 102 -10.28 4.04 8.73
C VAL A 102 -11.02 4.24 10.04
N ARG A 103 -10.51 3.59 11.10
CA ARG A 103 -10.95 3.77 12.49
C ARG A 103 -9.71 3.85 13.37
N ASP A 104 -9.85 4.38 14.57
CA ASP A 104 -8.72 4.55 15.50
C ASP A 104 -8.08 3.21 15.92
N ASP A 105 -8.86 2.13 15.88
CA ASP A 105 -8.45 0.76 16.18
C ASP A 105 -8.13 -0.08 14.94
N SER A 106 -8.37 0.45 13.72
CA SER A 106 -7.98 -0.22 12.48
C SER A 106 -6.46 -0.37 12.42
N TYR A 107 -6.02 -1.53 11.95
CA TYR A 107 -4.62 -1.81 11.69
C TYR A 107 -4.25 -1.50 10.25
N ILE A 108 -2.98 -1.15 10.05
CA ILE A 108 -2.36 -0.97 8.76
C ILE A 108 -0.98 -1.59 8.80
N MET A 109 -0.64 -2.29 7.72
CA MET A 109 0.70 -2.82 7.53
C MET A 109 1.51 -1.85 6.69
N ILE A 110 2.74 -1.57 7.11
CA ILE A 110 3.71 -0.72 6.45
C ILE A 110 4.90 -1.59 6.08
N LEU A 111 5.24 -1.58 4.79
CA LEU A 111 6.39 -2.25 4.25
C LEU A 111 7.36 -1.18 3.73
N HIS A 112 8.48 -1.06 4.40
CA HIS A 112 9.47 -0.01 4.19
C HIS A 112 10.74 -0.61 3.59
N ASN A 113 11.22 -0.04 2.48
CA ASN A 113 12.46 -0.42 1.80
C ASN A 113 12.61 -1.94 1.61
N ILE A 114 11.52 -2.62 1.22
CA ILE A 114 11.52 -4.07 1.01
C ILE A 114 12.62 -4.47 0.03
N SER A 115 13.33 -5.56 0.35
CA SER A 115 14.53 -6.05 -0.36
C SER A 115 15.80 -5.20 -0.18
N ALA A 116 15.79 -4.17 0.67
CA ALA A 116 17.00 -3.46 1.10
C ALA A 116 17.47 -3.90 2.50
N LYS A 117 18.66 -3.45 2.91
CA LYS A 117 19.27 -3.82 4.21
C LYS A 117 18.50 -3.27 5.42
N ASP A 118 17.87 -2.11 5.23
CA ASP A 118 17.04 -1.40 6.20
C ASP A 118 15.55 -1.72 6.05
N SER A 119 15.23 -2.82 5.36
CA SER A 119 13.86 -3.30 5.19
C SER A 119 13.16 -3.45 6.54
N LYS A 120 11.96 -2.89 6.65
CA LYS A 120 11.14 -2.97 7.85
C LYS A 120 9.70 -3.31 7.51
N LEU A 121 9.16 -4.28 8.24
CA LEU A 121 7.75 -4.62 8.26
C LEU A 121 7.17 -4.15 9.59
N ALA A 122 6.09 -3.37 9.56
CA ALA A 122 5.38 -2.93 10.75
C ALA A 122 3.88 -3.15 10.56
N TYR A 123 3.22 -3.73 11.55
CA TYR A 123 1.78 -3.90 11.57
C TYR A 123 1.24 -3.23 12.83
N VAL A 124 0.68 -2.04 12.64
CA VAL A 124 0.39 -1.08 13.71
C VAL A 124 -0.99 -0.50 13.55
N ARG A 125 -1.53 0.12 14.61
CA ARG A 125 -2.79 0.86 14.46
C ARG A 125 -2.56 2.11 13.62
N ILE A 126 -3.60 2.55 12.91
CA ILE A 126 -3.53 3.76 12.08
C ILE A 126 -3.09 5.00 12.90
N LYS A 127 -3.50 5.09 14.17
CA LYS A 127 -3.06 6.17 15.06
C LYS A 127 -1.54 6.19 15.30
N GLU A 128 -0.92 5.01 15.39
CA GLU A 128 0.51 4.83 15.63
C GLU A 128 1.32 5.07 14.34
N ALA A 129 0.76 4.71 13.19
CA ALA A 129 1.36 4.95 11.88
C ALA A 129 1.67 6.43 11.60
N LYS A 130 0.91 7.37 12.16
CA LYS A 130 1.11 8.82 11.99
C LYS A 130 2.40 9.35 12.61
N GLU A 131 2.90 8.67 13.63
CA GLU A 131 4.11 9.04 14.35
C GLU A 131 5.38 8.40 13.75
N MET A 132 5.21 7.53 12.75
CA MET A 132 6.32 6.84 12.10
C MET A 132 7.01 7.74 11.08
N ALA A 133 8.21 8.22 11.44
CA ALA A 133 9.10 8.94 10.54
C ALA A 133 9.96 7.96 9.72
N LEU A 134 9.36 7.38 8.68
CA LEU A 134 10.06 6.52 7.71
C LEU A 134 10.25 7.29 6.39
N GLY A 135 11.50 7.62 6.05
CA GLY A 135 11.87 8.17 4.75
C GLY A 135 12.34 7.07 3.82
N GLY A 136 11.94 7.10 2.54
CA GLY A 136 12.31 6.08 1.54
C GLY A 136 11.11 5.54 0.78
N MET A 137 11.19 4.29 0.33
CA MET A 137 10.13 3.61 -0.41
C MET A 137 9.20 2.87 0.54
N ASN A 138 7.93 3.25 0.54
CA ASN A 138 6.93 2.63 1.40
C ASN A 138 5.73 2.14 0.59
N VAL A 139 5.21 0.99 0.98
CA VAL A 139 3.88 0.52 0.54
C VAL A 139 3.05 0.14 1.76
N LEU A 140 1.74 0.27 1.62
CA LEU A 140 0.78 -0.02 2.67
C LEU A 140 -0.05 -1.24 2.30
N ILE A 141 -0.47 -2.00 3.30
CA ILE A 141 -1.49 -3.03 3.13
C ILE A 141 -2.60 -2.81 4.16
N ILE A 142 -3.84 -2.83 3.67
CA ILE A 142 -5.06 -2.92 4.50
C ILE A 142 -5.72 -4.25 4.16
N HIS A 143 -5.83 -5.14 5.14
CA HIS A 143 -6.40 -6.47 4.96
C HIS A 143 -7.92 -6.47 5.22
N SER A 144 -8.59 -7.49 4.69
CA SER A 144 -9.99 -7.85 4.95
C SER A 144 -10.09 -8.80 6.14
N GLY A 145 -11.10 -9.66 6.24
CA GLY A 145 -11.13 -10.67 7.29
C GLY A 145 -9.87 -11.54 7.25
N LEU A 146 -9.31 -11.90 8.39
CA LEU A 146 -8.13 -12.76 8.46
C LEU A 146 -8.56 -14.21 8.73
N SER A 147 -7.96 -15.15 8.01
CA SER A 147 -7.97 -16.57 8.39
C SER A 147 -7.16 -16.79 9.66
N ASP A 148 -7.29 -17.97 10.28
CA ASP A 148 -6.64 -18.21 11.57
C ASP A 148 -5.11 -18.19 11.47
N ILE A 149 -4.54 -18.64 10.35
CA ILE A 149 -3.10 -18.58 10.09
C ILE A 149 -2.60 -17.14 9.86
N GLU A 150 -3.40 -16.32 9.17
CA GLU A 150 -3.06 -14.92 8.95
C GLU A 150 -3.15 -14.12 10.26
N LYS A 151 -4.14 -14.42 11.12
CA LYS A 151 -4.23 -13.82 12.47
C LYS A 151 -3.01 -14.15 13.31
N GLU A 152 -2.61 -15.41 13.37
CA GLU A 152 -1.41 -15.81 14.12
C GLU A 152 -0.17 -15.06 13.62
N THR A 153 -0.07 -14.89 12.30
CA THR A 153 1.01 -14.10 11.69
C THR A 153 0.94 -12.63 12.10
N MET A 154 -0.25 -12.02 12.06
CA MET A 154 -0.43 -10.62 12.45
C MET A 154 -0.14 -10.40 13.95
N ASP A 155 -0.59 -11.30 14.82
CA ASP A 155 -0.36 -11.24 16.27
C ASP A 155 1.14 -11.35 16.62
N ALA A 156 1.87 -12.19 15.89
CA ALA A 156 3.33 -12.29 16.01
C ALA A 156 4.05 -11.00 15.56
N LEU A 157 3.48 -10.25 14.61
CA LEU A 157 4.01 -8.96 14.16
C LEU A 157 3.69 -7.81 15.13
N VAL A 158 2.51 -7.82 15.78
CA VAL A 158 2.17 -6.81 16.82
C VAL A 158 3.04 -6.96 18.06
N SER A 159 3.51 -8.17 18.35
CA SER A 159 4.29 -8.49 19.56
C SER A 159 5.78 -8.08 19.48
N LYS A 160 6.21 -7.45 18.39
CA LYS A 160 7.59 -6.99 18.13
C LYS A 160 7.73 -5.47 18.22
#